data_AF-B8LGB8-F1
#
_entry.id   AF-B8LGB8-F1
#
_cell.length_a   1.000
_cell.length_b   1.000
_cell.length_c   1.000
_cell.angle_alpha   90.00
_cell.angle_beta   90.00
_cell.angle_gamma   90.00
#
_symmetry.space_group_name_H-M   'P 1'
#
loop_
_entity.id
_entity.type
_entity.pdbx_description
1 polymer ?
#
loop_
_entity_poly.entity_id
_entity_poly.type
_entity_poly.pdbx_seq_one_letter_code
_entity_poly.pdbx_strand_id
1 'polypeptide(L)'
;MSMLAEPRRKTQQCFINPRGDAWSKDENKFGQKLMEKFGWSKGKGLGREEQGMTDCIKVLTKDNKKGIGFKGSDDEWIKHYEGFESVLANLNSDNSKENSASNSAANSDDESKNTSSLERRSKGSRARVHYHKFTRGKDVSRYNSDDIACIIGSKRSKQLADIEATQIKEEDEVGQQVKL
;
A
#
# COMPACT_ATOMS: atom_id res chain seq x y z
N MET A 1 50.72 26.69 27.72
CA MET A 1 50.65 27.34 26.38
C MET A 1 50.44 26.26 25.33
N SER A 2 49.23 26.11 24.79
CA SER A 2 48.92 25.20 23.68
C SER A 2 48.10 25.97 22.64
N MET A 3 48.78 26.60 21.69
CA MET A 3 48.23 27.54 20.69
C MET A 3 48.78 27.21 19.28
N LEU A 4 48.74 25.95 18.84
CA LEU A 4 49.34 25.57 17.54
C LEU A 4 48.50 24.70 16.60
N ALA A 5 47.19 24.53 16.83
CA ALA A 5 46.32 23.89 15.84
C ALA A 5 44.98 24.61 15.75
N GLU A 6 44.74 25.29 14.64
CA GLU A 6 43.44 25.87 14.31
C GLU A 6 42.39 24.75 14.17
N PRO A 7 41.17 24.90 14.72
CA PRO A 7 40.10 23.92 14.52
C PRO A 7 39.83 23.75 13.02
N ARG A 8 40.00 22.52 12.50
CA ARG A 8 39.65 22.18 11.11
C ARG A 8 38.18 22.50 10.86
N ARG A 9 37.90 23.64 10.25
CA ARG A 9 36.57 23.96 9.73
C ARG A 9 36.31 22.94 8.63
N LYS A 10 35.46 21.93 8.92
CA LYS A 10 34.80 21.17 7.86
C LYS A 10 34.03 22.23 7.09
N THR A 11 34.56 22.69 5.96
CA THR A 11 33.78 23.44 5.00
C THR A 11 32.61 22.53 4.70
N GLN A 12 31.46 22.85 5.29
CA GLN A 12 30.19 22.32 4.83
C GLN A 12 30.24 22.64 3.35
N GLN A 13 30.39 21.61 2.52
CA GLN A 13 30.24 21.74 1.09
C GLN A 13 28.80 22.20 0.92
N CYS A 14 28.61 23.51 0.95
CA CYS A 14 27.42 24.15 0.46
C CYS A 14 27.42 23.75 -1.00
N PHE A 15 26.57 22.77 -1.33
CA PHE A 15 26.30 22.43 -2.70
C PHE A 15 25.69 23.70 -3.29
N ILE A 16 26.53 24.49 -3.98
CA ILE A 16 26.16 25.74 -4.63
C ILE A 16 24.93 25.53 -5.53
N ASN A 17 24.63 24.28 -5.92
CA ASN A 17 23.38 23.88 -6.55
C ASN A 17 22.87 22.51 -6.05
N PRO A 18 21.89 22.44 -5.13
CA PRO A 18 21.35 21.16 -4.64
C PRO A 18 20.53 20.40 -5.70
N ARG A 19 20.01 21.09 -6.72
CA ARG A 19 19.24 20.49 -7.82
C ARG A 19 20.02 20.39 -9.15
N GLY A 20 21.25 20.89 -9.20
CA GLY A 20 22.06 20.88 -10.42
C GLY A 20 21.51 21.67 -11.61
N ASP A 21 20.56 22.58 -11.40
CA ASP A 21 19.77 23.22 -12.47
C ASP A 21 20.29 24.63 -12.88
N ALA A 22 21.37 25.11 -12.26
CA ALA A 22 21.90 26.44 -12.57
C ALA A 22 22.48 26.56 -13.98
N TRP A 23 22.81 25.44 -14.63
CA TRP A 23 23.33 25.47 -15.99
C TRP A 23 22.22 25.56 -17.06
N SER A 24 20.99 25.18 -16.75
CA SER A 24 19.87 25.31 -17.70
C SER A 24 19.23 26.70 -17.63
N LYS A 25 19.27 27.33 -16.45
CA LYS A 25 18.59 28.60 -16.14
C LYS A 25 19.36 29.86 -16.51
N ASP A 26 20.65 29.74 -16.77
CA ASP A 26 21.51 30.90 -17.02
C ASP A 26 21.58 31.23 -18.52
N GLU A 27 20.97 32.38 -18.85
CA GLU A 27 20.77 32.91 -20.20
C GLU A 27 22.06 33.39 -20.87
N ASN A 28 23.12 33.59 -20.10
CA ASN A 28 24.34 34.21 -20.60
C ASN A 28 25.40 33.23 -21.11
N LYS A 29 25.10 31.93 -21.12
CA LYS A 29 26.04 30.89 -21.56
C LYS A 29 26.33 30.95 -23.05
N PHE A 30 27.54 30.56 -23.39
CA PHE A 30 28.01 30.48 -24.78
C PHE A 30 27.07 29.62 -25.66
N GLY A 31 26.68 28.44 -25.17
CA GLY A 31 25.80 27.54 -25.93
C GLY A 31 24.43 28.13 -26.21
N GLN A 32 23.82 28.78 -25.22
CA GLN A 32 22.51 29.43 -25.39
C GLN A 32 22.59 30.58 -26.39
N LYS A 33 23.57 31.48 -26.25
CA LYS A 33 23.79 32.58 -27.20
C LYS A 33 24.03 32.09 -28.62
N LEU A 34 24.72 30.95 -28.77
CA LEU A 34 24.95 30.35 -30.07
C LEU A 34 23.65 29.83 -30.69
N MET A 35 22.83 29.11 -29.91
CA MET A 35 21.55 28.59 -30.38
C MET A 35 20.57 29.71 -30.74
N GLU A 36 20.51 30.77 -29.92
CA GLU A 36 19.70 31.96 -30.19
C GLU A 36 20.10 32.65 -31.49
N LYS A 37 21.39 32.72 -31.81
CA LYS A 37 21.88 33.24 -33.11
C LYS A 37 21.39 32.44 -34.31
N PHE A 38 21.12 31.15 -34.14
CA PHE A 38 20.58 30.28 -35.19
C PHE A 38 19.05 30.21 -35.18
N GLY A 39 18.37 31.07 -34.42
CA GLY A 39 16.91 31.18 -34.41
C GLY A 39 16.19 30.26 -33.43
N TRP A 40 16.93 29.53 -32.57
CA TRP A 40 16.32 28.81 -31.46
C TRP A 40 15.89 29.79 -30.36
N SER A 41 14.78 29.54 -29.69
CA SER A 41 14.32 30.36 -28.56
C SER A 41 14.02 29.50 -27.34
N LYS A 42 14.22 30.08 -26.15
CA LYS A 42 14.04 29.41 -24.87
C LYS A 42 12.62 28.85 -24.76
N GLY A 43 12.53 27.55 -24.46
CA GLY A 43 11.26 26.85 -24.30
C GLY A 43 10.74 26.17 -25.57
N LYS A 44 11.40 26.36 -26.72
CA LYS A 44 11.05 25.66 -27.96
C LYS A 44 11.86 24.39 -28.16
N GLY A 45 11.23 23.37 -28.74
CA GLY A 45 11.89 22.15 -29.19
C GLY A 45 12.80 22.41 -30.39
N LEU A 46 13.77 21.53 -30.61
CA LEU A 46 14.63 21.57 -31.79
C LEU A 46 13.96 20.91 -33.00
N GLY A 47 14.33 21.33 -34.21
CA GLY A 47 13.82 20.77 -35.47
C GLY A 47 13.05 21.79 -36.31
N ARG A 48 12.70 21.41 -37.55
CA ARG A 48 12.00 22.28 -38.51
C ARG A 48 10.64 22.77 -38.00
N GLU A 49 9.93 21.89 -37.29
CA GLU A 49 8.59 22.14 -36.75
C GLU A 49 8.63 22.21 -35.21
N GLU A 50 9.81 22.44 -34.63
CA GLU A 50 10.01 22.53 -33.18
C GLU A 50 9.61 21.23 -32.43
N GLN A 51 9.64 20.09 -33.12
CA GLN A 51 9.11 18.81 -32.63
C GLN A 51 10.01 18.08 -31.59
N GLY A 52 11.22 18.57 -31.36
CA GLY A 52 12.15 17.98 -30.41
C GLY A 52 11.73 18.18 -28.95
N MET A 53 12.22 17.29 -28.07
CA MET A 53 12.00 17.44 -26.63
C MET A 53 12.63 18.73 -26.10
N THR A 54 11.90 19.46 -25.26
CA THR A 54 12.41 20.67 -24.57
C THR A 54 13.33 20.32 -23.42
N ASP A 55 13.05 19.20 -22.75
CA ASP A 55 13.76 18.74 -21.57
C ASP A 55 14.80 17.68 -21.94
N CYS A 56 15.93 17.69 -21.23
CA CYS A 56 16.93 16.64 -21.37
C CYS A 56 16.42 15.30 -20.82
N ILE A 57 16.87 14.21 -21.43
CA ILE A 57 16.58 12.86 -20.94
C ILE A 57 17.25 12.68 -19.58
N LYS A 58 16.45 12.36 -18.56
CA LYS A 58 16.95 12.13 -17.20
C LYS A 58 17.24 10.65 -17.00
N VAL A 59 18.44 10.35 -16.52
CA VAL A 59 18.81 9.00 -16.11
C VAL A 59 18.36 8.79 -14.66
N LEU A 60 17.56 7.75 -14.44
CA LEU A 60 17.21 7.30 -13.10
C LEU A 60 18.35 6.47 -12.56
N THR A 61 19.03 6.97 -11.53
CA THR A 61 20.07 6.21 -10.82
C THR A 61 19.41 5.22 -9.87
N LYS A 62 19.95 3.99 -9.84
CA LYS A 62 19.50 2.96 -8.92
C LYS A 62 20.33 3.01 -7.65
N ASP A 63 19.78 3.65 -6.62
CA ASP A 63 20.43 3.75 -5.30
C ASP A 63 20.11 2.55 -4.39
N ASN A 64 19.25 1.64 -4.85
CA ASN A 64 18.76 0.51 -4.08
C ASN A 64 19.53 -0.79 -4.40
N LYS A 65 19.70 -1.65 -3.38
CA LYS A 65 20.32 -2.99 -3.52
C LYS A 65 19.39 -4.06 -4.15
N LYS A 66 18.15 -3.71 -4.48
CA LYS A 66 17.12 -4.63 -4.99
C LYS A 66 17.44 -5.05 -6.43
N GLY A 67 16.94 -6.20 -6.89
CA GLY A 67 17.08 -6.64 -8.29
C GLY A 67 16.37 -5.70 -9.29
N ILE A 68 16.78 -5.73 -10.56
CA ILE A 68 15.97 -5.13 -11.64
C ILE A 68 14.64 -5.90 -11.71
N GLY A 69 13.50 -5.21 -11.81
CA GLY A 69 12.18 -5.84 -11.84
C GLY A 69 11.58 -6.22 -10.47
N PHE A 70 12.25 -5.92 -9.35
CA PHE A 70 11.67 -6.16 -8.02
C PHE A 70 10.44 -5.27 -7.78
N LYS A 71 9.26 -5.89 -7.70
CA LYS A 71 8.01 -5.25 -7.26
C LYS A 71 7.82 -5.58 -5.79
N GLY A 72 7.76 -4.57 -4.92
CA GLY A 72 7.87 -4.71 -3.47
C GLY A 72 6.76 -5.46 -2.73
N SER A 73 5.85 -6.12 -3.44
CA SER A 73 4.75 -6.91 -2.86
C SER A 73 4.75 -8.29 -3.52
N ASP A 74 5.20 -9.30 -2.78
CA ASP A 74 5.03 -10.71 -3.15
C ASP A 74 3.65 -11.17 -2.69
N ASP A 75 2.61 -10.64 -3.35
CA ASP A 75 1.21 -10.98 -3.06
C ASP A 75 0.74 -12.20 -3.86
N GLU A 76 1.64 -12.84 -4.61
CA GLU A 76 1.28 -13.95 -5.49
C GLU A 76 0.76 -15.15 -4.71
N TRP A 77 1.34 -15.44 -3.54
CA TRP A 77 0.84 -16.51 -2.65
C TRP A 77 -0.54 -16.20 -2.04
N ILE A 78 -0.85 -14.94 -1.74
CA ILE A 78 -2.15 -14.53 -1.18
C ILE A 78 -3.26 -14.64 -2.23
N LYS A 79 -2.96 -14.30 -3.50
CA LYS A 79 -3.93 -14.39 -4.59
C LYS A 79 -4.50 -15.80 -4.77
N HIS A 80 -3.66 -16.82 -4.60
CA HIS A 80 -4.11 -18.22 -4.68
C HIS A 80 -5.08 -18.57 -3.53
N TYR A 81 -4.82 -18.05 -2.33
CA TYR A 81 -5.70 -18.26 -1.18
C TYR A 81 -7.06 -17.57 -1.37
N GLU A 82 -7.08 -16.31 -1.79
CA GLU A 82 -8.30 -15.54 -2.04
C GLU A 82 -9.15 -16.18 -3.15
N GLY A 83 -8.51 -16.65 -4.22
CA GLY A 83 -9.19 -17.40 -5.28
C GLY A 83 -9.85 -18.68 -4.76
N PHE A 84 -9.15 -19.44 -3.91
CA PHE A 84 -9.70 -20.65 -3.30
C PHE A 84 -10.85 -20.35 -2.34
N GLU A 85 -10.74 -19.31 -1.52
CA GLU A 85 -11.81 -18.86 -0.61
C GLU A 85 -13.08 -18.49 -1.37
N SER A 86 -12.94 -17.81 -2.52
CA SER A 86 -14.08 -17.49 -3.39
C SER A 86 -14.79 -18.74 -3.93
N VAL A 87 -14.03 -19.78 -4.30
CA VAL A 87 -14.59 -21.06 -4.77
C VAL A 87 -15.35 -21.76 -3.65
N LEU A 88 -14.79 -21.79 -2.43
CA LEU A 88 -15.46 -22.37 -1.27
C LEU A 88 -16.74 -21.60 -0.91
N ALA A 89 -16.72 -20.28 -0.96
CA ALA A 89 -17.89 -19.45 -0.73
C ALA A 89 -19.01 -19.76 -1.74
N ASN A 90 -18.66 -19.87 -3.03
CA ASN A 90 -19.61 -20.22 -4.08
C ASN A 90 -20.21 -21.62 -3.87
N LEU A 91 -19.38 -22.63 -3.58
CA LEU A 91 -19.84 -23.99 -3.31
C LEU A 91 -20.77 -24.06 -2.08
N ASN A 92 -20.43 -23.35 -1.01
CA ASN A 92 -21.29 -23.27 0.16
C ASN A 92 -22.61 -22.53 -0.15
N SER A 93 -22.58 -21.53 -1.03
CA SER A 93 -23.77 -20.81 -1.48
C SER A 93 -24.70 -21.68 -2.36
N ASP A 94 -24.15 -22.63 -3.12
CA ASP A 94 -24.94 -23.52 -3.98
C ASP A 94 -25.51 -24.71 -3.19
N ASN A 95 -24.75 -25.27 -2.25
CA ASN A 95 -25.24 -26.29 -1.32
C ASN A 95 -26.35 -25.77 -0.39
N SER A 96 -26.33 -24.49 -0.04
CA SER A 96 -27.41 -23.87 0.76
C SER A 96 -28.67 -23.61 -0.06
N LYS A 97 -28.57 -23.37 -1.37
CA LYS A 97 -29.74 -23.27 -2.27
C LYS A 97 -30.42 -24.62 -2.49
N GLU A 98 -29.66 -25.70 -2.71
CA GLU A 98 -30.25 -27.04 -2.88
C GLU A 98 -30.86 -27.61 -1.59
N ASN A 99 -30.28 -27.32 -0.42
CA ASN A 99 -30.86 -27.73 0.87
C ASN A 99 -32.05 -26.86 1.33
N SER A 100 -32.31 -25.72 0.68
CA SER A 100 -33.48 -24.87 0.99
C SER A 100 -34.76 -25.33 0.28
N ALA A 101 -34.67 -26.21 -0.73
CA ALA A 101 -35.84 -26.72 -1.45
C ALA A 101 -36.45 -28.00 -0.83
N SER A 102 -35.73 -28.70 0.06
CA SER A 102 -36.15 -30.01 0.61
C SER A 102 -36.30 -30.06 2.14
N ASN A 103 -35.90 -29.03 2.89
CA ASN A 103 -36.09 -28.97 4.34
C ASN A 103 -36.61 -27.60 4.78
N SER A 104 -37.92 -27.39 4.66
CA SER A 104 -38.66 -26.24 5.21
C SER A 104 -39.02 -26.40 6.71
N ALA A 105 -38.22 -27.12 7.49
CA ALA A 105 -38.34 -27.17 8.94
C ALA A 105 -36.98 -27.45 9.57
N ALA A 106 -36.50 -26.50 10.39
CA ALA A 106 -35.22 -26.50 11.10
C ALA A 106 -33.98 -26.14 10.27
N ASN A 107 -33.75 -24.83 10.12
CA ASN A 107 -32.45 -24.15 10.33
C ASN A 107 -32.52 -22.76 9.69
N SER A 108 -33.44 -21.93 10.17
CA SER A 108 -33.38 -20.47 9.98
C SER A 108 -32.58 -19.89 11.15
N ASP A 109 -31.29 -20.19 11.21
CA ASP A 109 -30.39 -19.42 12.06
C ASP A 109 -29.71 -18.38 11.18
N ASP A 110 -30.26 -17.17 11.28
CA ASP A 110 -29.50 -15.92 11.24
C ASP A 110 -28.12 -16.16 11.88
N GLU A 111 -27.08 -16.38 11.05
CA GLU A 111 -25.67 -16.54 11.46
C GLU A 111 -25.10 -15.18 11.90
N SER A 112 -25.91 -14.41 12.63
CA SER A 112 -25.48 -13.30 13.45
C SER A 112 -25.32 -13.83 14.88
N LYS A 113 -24.05 -14.05 15.25
CA LYS A 113 -23.60 -14.16 16.65
C LYS A 113 -24.09 -15.39 17.43
N ASN A 114 -23.40 -16.50 17.21
CA ASN A 114 -23.01 -17.28 18.39
C ASN A 114 -21.55 -17.73 18.31
N THR A 115 -20.64 -16.75 18.32
CA THR A 115 -19.23 -16.91 18.70
C THR A 115 -19.09 -17.23 20.19
N SER A 116 -20.03 -17.99 20.76
CA SER A 116 -19.91 -18.46 22.13
C SER A 116 -18.64 -19.29 22.23
N SER A 117 -17.81 -18.85 23.17
CA SER A 117 -16.53 -19.47 23.48
C SER A 117 -16.69 -21.00 23.52
N LEU A 118 -15.83 -21.72 22.80
CA LEU A 118 -15.85 -23.19 22.74
C LEU A 118 -15.82 -23.80 24.16
N GLU A 119 -15.15 -23.11 25.07
CA GLU A 119 -15.13 -23.44 26.49
C GLU A 119 -16.52 -23.34 27.15
N ARG A 120 -17.29 -22.26 26.93
CA ARG A 120 -18.65 -22.12 27.48
C ARG A 120 -19.58 -23.21 26.99
N ARG A 121 -19.51 -23.53 25.69
CA ARG A 121 -20.29 -24.62 25.08
C ARG A 121 -19.93 -25.98 25.69
N SER A 122 -18.64 -26.23 25.89
CA SER A 122 -18.14 -27.49 26.47
C SER A 122 -18.50 -27.70 27.95
N LYS A 123 -18.74 -26.61 28.70
CA LYS A 123 -19.14 -26.67 30.12
C LYS A 123 -20.63 -26.94 30.29
N GLY A 124 -21.45 -26.51 29.33
CA GLY A 124 -22.90 -26.77 29.32
C GLY A 124 -23.29 -28.15 28.78
N SER A 125 -22.39 -28.84 28.06
CA SER A 125 -22.69 -30.14 27.48
C SER A 125 -22.52 -31.27 28.50
N ARG A 126 -23.55 -32.13 28.63
CA ARG A 126 -23.49 -33.36 29.47
C ARG A 126 -22.41 -34.34 29.00
N ALA A 127 -22.16 -34.38 27.69
CA ALA A 127 -21.01 -35.07 27.11
C ALA A 127 -19.83 -34.10 27.03
N ARG A 128 -18.95 -34.14 28.03
CA ARG A 128 -17.72 -33.32 28.00
C ARG A 128 -16.69 -34.01 27.11
N VAL A 129 -16.57 -33.55 25.86
CA VAL A 129 -15.73 -34.20 24.84
C VAL A 129 -14.22 -33.99 25.10
N HIS A 130 -13.82 -32.87 25.72
CA HIS A 130 -12.40 -32.53 25.89
C HIS A 130 -12.03 -31.90 27.25
N TYR A 131 -10.75 -32.01 27.62
CA TYR A 131 -10.19 -31.37 28.81
C TYR A 131 -10.15 -29.84 28.68
N HIS A 132 -10.22 -29.14 29.81
CA HIS A 132 -10.27 -27.67 29.88
C HIS A 132 -9.08 -26.98 29.17
N LYS A 133 -7.89 -27.59 29.21
CA LYS A 133 -6.70 -27.06 28.52
C LYS A 133 -6.85 -27.10 26.99
N PHE A 134 -7.48 -28.16 26.47
CA PHE A 134 -7.70 -28.33 25.03
C PHE A 134 -8.77 -27.39 24.49
N THR A 135 -9.88 -27.25 25.22
CA THR A 135 -10.98 -26.35 24.80
C THR A 135 -10.54 -24.90 24.78
N ARG A 136 -9.78 -24.45 25.80
CA ARG A 136 -9.18 -23.11 25.83
C ARG A 136 -8.19 -22.86 24.70
N GLY A 137 -7.38 -23.86 24.36
CA GLY A 137 -6.33 -23.72 23.34
C GLY A 137 -6.89 -23.55 21.92
N LYS A 138 -8.07 -24.10 21.64
CA LYS A 138 -8.75 -23.99 20.34
C LYS A 138 -9.76 -22.83 20.26
N ASP A 139 -9.98 -22.12 21.35
CA ASP A 139 -10.99 -21.07 21.42
C ASP A 139 -10.44 -19.75 20.84
N VAL A 140 -10.76 -19.48 19.58
CA VAL A 140 -10.34 -18.25 18.88
C VAL A 140 -11.05 -16.99 19.38
N SER A 141 -12.15 -17.14 20.13
CA SER A 141 -12.91 -16.02 20.68
C SER A 141 -12.15 -15.17 21.71
N ARG A 142 -11.02 -15.69 22.23
CA ARG A 142 -10.17 -15.04 23.23
C ARG A 142 -9.10 -14.12 22.63
N TYR A 143 -8.77 -14.30 21.36
CA TYR A 143 -7.69 -13.56 20.71
C TYR A 143 -8.23 -12.32 19.99
N ASN A 144 -7.38 -11.29 19.86
CA ASN A 144 -7.72 -10.07 19.15
C ASN A 144 -7.90 -10.35 17.64
N SER A 145 -8.86 -9.69 17.00
CA SER A 145 -9.11 -9.83 15.55
C SER A 145 -7.90 -9.44 14.71
N ASP A 146 -7.12 -8.48 15.17
CA ASP A 146 -5.95 -7.97 14.46
C ASP A 146 -4.79 -8.98 14.52
N ASP A 147 -4.58 -9.61 15.67
CA ASP A 147 -3.57 -10.65 15.84
C ASP A 147 -3.91 -11.89 15.01
N ILE A 148 -5.19 -12.28 15.00
CA ILE A 148 -5.69 -13.37 14.14
C ILE A 148 -5.47 -13.02 12.66
N ALA A 149 -5.73 -11.77 12.26
CA ALA A 149 -5.51 -11.32 10.89
C ALA A 149 -4.03 -11.36 10.51
N CYS A 150 -3.13 -10.97 11.43
CA CYS A 150 -1.68 -11.06 11.23
C CYS A 150 -1.20 -12.49 11.03
N ILE A 151 -1.77 -13.46 11.76
CA ILE A 151 -1.41 -14.88 11.63
C ILE A 151 -1.95 -15.48 10.33
N ILE A 152 -3.19 -15.13 9.95
CA ILE A 152 -3.84 -15.66 8.74
C ILE A 152 -3.35 -14.95 7.47
N GLY A 153 -2.70 -13.79 7.59
CA GLY A 153 -2.28 -12.97 6.46
C GLY A 153 -3.44 -12.19 5.82
N SER A 154 -4.59 -12.13 6.50
CA SER A 154 -5.74 -11.35 6.03
C SER A 154 -5.45 -9.85 6.22
N LYS A 155 -5.50 -9.09 5.12
CA LYS A 155 -5.11 -7.68 5.05
C LYS A 155 -6.21 -6.74 5.57
N ARG A 156 -6.83 -7.01 6.72
CA ARG A 156 -7.86 -6.09 7.28
C ARG A 156 -7.30 -4.72 7.62
N SER A 157 -6.09 -4.64 8.17
CA SER A 157 -5.44 -3.36 8.50
C SER A 157 -5.07 -2.53 7.27
N LYS A 158 -4.71 -3.16 6.15
CA LYS A 158 -4.50 -2.45 4.88
C LYS A 158 -5.82 -2.02 4.26
N GLN A 159 -6.84 -2.86 4.29
CA GLN A 159 -8.18 -2.48 3.82
C GLN A 159 -8.73 -1.29 4.62
N LEU A 160 -8.59 -1.28 5.95
CA LEU A 160 -8.96 -0.13 6.79
C LEU A 160 -8.15 1.12 6.44
N ALA A 161 -6.83 1.00 6.26
CA ALA A 161 -5.99 2.12 5.83
C ALA A 161 -6.32 2.64 4.42
N ASP A 162 -6.68 1.74 3.49
CA ASP A 162 -7.09 2.09 2.14
C ASP A 162 -8.47 2.77 2.14
N ILE A 163 -9.40 2.31 3.00
CA ILE A 163 -10.73 2.92 3.21
C ILE A 163 -10.61 4.31 3.84
N GLU A 164 -9.77 4.45 4.87
CA GLU A 164 -9.47 5.75 5.51
C GLU A 164 -8.82 6.72 4.51
N ALA A 165 -7.89 6.24 3.67
CA ALA A 165 -7.26 7.05 2.63
C ALA A 165 -8.23 7.45 1.49
N THR A 166 -9.29 6.68 1.23
CA THR A 166 -10.35 7.06 0.29
C THR A 166 -11.31 8.08 0.87
N GLN A 167 -11.67 7.98 2.16
CA GLN A 167 -12.57 8.93 2.83
C GLN A 167 -11.95 10.34 2.95
N ILE A 168 -10.64 10.42 3.22
CA ILE A 168 -9.91 11.71 3.28
C ILE A 168 -9.93 12.43 1.92
N LYS A 169 -9.90 11.69 0.80
CA LYS A 169 -9.96 12.29 -0.55
C LYS A 169 -11.34 12.82 -0.91
N GLU A 170 -12.41 12.16 -0.47
CA GLU A 170 -13.78 12.61 -0.72
C GLU A 170 -14.12 13.89 0.08
N GLU A 171 -13.57 14.05 1.29
CA GLU A 171 -13.75 15.29 2.08
C GLU A 171 -12.99 16.49 1.49
N ASP A 172 -11.80 16.27 0.92
CA ASP A 172 -11.00 17.30 0.26
C ASP A 172 -11.64 17.81 -1.06
N GLU A 173 -12.38 16.96 -1.79
CA GLU A 173 -13.10 17.35 -3.01
C GLU A 173 -14.39 18.14 -2.72
N VAL A 174 -15.12 17.80 -1.64
CA VAL A 174 -16.32 18.56 -1.20
C VAL A 174 -15.92 19.93 -0.66
N GLY A 175 -14.78 20.05 0.03
CA GLY A 175 -14.26 21.33 0.54
C GLY A 175 -13.86 22.34 -0.54
N GLN A 176 -13.55 21.90 -1.77
CA GLN A 176 -13.22 22.79 -2.88
C GLN A 176 -14.45 23.35 -3.61
N GLN A 177 -15.61 22.67 -3.58
CA GLN A 177 -16.84 23.16 -4.21
C GLN A 177 -17.54 24.29 -3.42
N VAL A 178 -17.29 24.41 -2.12
CA VAL A 178 -17.90 25.45 -1.26
C VAL A 178 -17.14 26.78 -1.33
N LYS A 179 -16.02 26.84 -2.06
CA LYS A 179 -15.15 28.03 -2.15
C LYS A 179 -15.22 28.77 -3.50
N LEU A 180 -16.23 28.47 -4.32
CA LEU A 180 -16.59 29.23 -5.53
C LEU A 180 -17.74 30.20 -5.23
#